data_AF-A0A1H3PSH8-F1
#
_entry.id   AF-A0A1H3PSH8-F1
#
_cell.length_a   1.000
_cell.length_b   1.000
_cell.length_c   1.000
_cell.angle_alpha   90.00
_cell.angle_beta   90.00
_cell.angle_gamma   90.00
#
_symmetry.space_group_name_H-M   'P 1'
#
loop_
_entity.id
_entity.type
_entity.pdbx_description
1 polymer ?
#
loop_
_entity_poly.entity_id
_entity_poly.type
_entity_poly.pdbx_seq_one_letter_code
_entity_poly.pdbx_strand_id
1 'polypeptide(L)'
;MFSKLYNYYWFIRSSRNTSVQRKYYRLVAKEKKRLIQSGVDKEEIRLLCRHLSNLRNSSAEKRLESYRASLTRRLILLFLFFDALSLSYSSI
;
A
#
# COMPACT_ATOMS: atom_id res chain seq x y z
N MET A 1 0.33 9.54 -3.15
CA MET A 1 1.16 8.69 -2.25
C MET A 1 1.94 7.59 -3.00
N PHE A 2 1.32 6.78 -3.87
CA PHE A 2 1.97 5.63 -4.53
C PHE A 2 2.41 5.86 -6.00
N SER A 3 2.36 7.08 -6.52
CA SER A 3 2.57 7.39 -7.95
C SER A 3 3.88 6.82 -8.53
N LYS A 4 4.96 6.81 -7.75
CA LYS A 4 6.24 6.21 -8.16
C LYS A 4 6.15 4.71 -8.40
N LEU A 5 5.45 3.96 -7.53
CA LEU A 5 5.26 2.52 -7.71
C LEU A 5 4.44 2.21 -8.97
N TYR A 6 3.35 2.95 -9.21
CA TYR A 6 2.56 2.81 -10.44
C TYR A 6 3.43 3.05 -11.69
N ASN A 7 4.24 4.11 -11.68
CA ASN A 7 5.13 4.44 -12.78
C ASN A 7 6.18 3.35 -13.01
N TYR A 8 6.87 2.88 -11.97
CA TYR A 8 7.86 1.81 -12.09
C TYR A 8 7.25 0.51 -12.60
N TYR A 9 6.08 0.11 -12.10
CA TYR A 9 5.39 -1.08 -12.59
C TYR A 9 4.84 -0.92 -14.00
N TRP A 10 4.48 0.29 -14.41
CA TRP A 10 4.16 0.58 -15.81
C TRP A 10 5.39 0.31 -16.70
N PHE A 11 6.56 0.84 -16.36
CA PHE A 11 7.81 0.58 -17.09
C PHE A 11 8.20 -0.91 -17.12
N ILE A 12 8.00 -1.62 -16.02
CA ILE A 12 8.28 -3.07 -15.95
C ILE A 12 7.37 -3.83 -16.93
N ARG A 13 6.09 -3.47 -17.01
CA ARG A 13 5.12 -4.13 -17.90
C ARG A 13 5.28 -3.71 -19.37
N SER A 14 5.68 -2.47 -19.63
CA SER A 14 5.83 -1.96 -21.00
C SER A 14 7.16 -2.35 -21.65
N SER A 15 8.23 -2.52 -20.85
CA SER A 15 9.55 -2.89 -21.37
C SER A 15 9.68 -4.38 -21.63
N ARG A 16 10.18 -4.75 -22.82
CA ARG A 16 10.64 -6.12 -23.12
C ARG A 16 12.12 -6.37 -22.75
N ASN A 17 12.88 -5.30 -22.50
CA ASN A 17 14.30 -5.40 -22.16
C ASN A 17 14.47 -5.79 -20.68
N THR A 18 15.14 -6.92 -20.43
CA THR A 18 15.34 -7.48 -19.08
C THR A 18 16.25 -6.60 -18.21
N SER A 19 17.22 -5.90 -18.78
CA SER A 19 18.09 -4.96 -18.05
C SER A 19 17.29 -3.77 -17.52
N VAL A 20 16.39 -3.23 -18.35
CA VAL A 20 15.48 -2.15 -17.97
C VAL A 20 14.53 -2.62 -16.87
N GLN A 21 13.93 -3.81 -17.01
CA GLN A 21 13.08 -4.39 -15.97
C GLN A 21 13.84 -4.55 -14.63
N ARG A 22 15.07 -5.08 -14.65
CA ARG A 22 15.92 -5.20 -13.46
C ARG A 22 16.22 -3.84 -12.82
N LYS A 23 16.51 -2.81 -13.62
CA LYS A 23 16.66 -1.42 -13.14
C LYS A 23 15.41 -0.97 -12.38
N TYR A 24 14.23 -1.14 -12.95
CA TYR A 24 12.98 -0.71 -12.30
C TYR A 24 12.63 -1.54 -11.07
N TYR A 25 12.89 -2.85 -11.05
CA TYR A 25 12.72 -3.64 -9.82
C TYR A 25 13.61 -3.17 -8.66
N ARG A 26 14.84 -2.72 -8.94
CA ARG A 26 15.70 -2.08 -7.93
C ARG A 26 15.11 -0.76 -7.41
N LEU A 27 14.52 0.04 -8.30
CA LEU A 27 13.82 1.28 -7.90
C LEU A 27 12.58 0.99 -7.05
N VAL A 28 11.81 -0.05 -7.41
CA VAL A 28 10.68 -0.52 -6.58
C VAL A 28 11.15 -0.91 -5.18
N ALA A 29 12.25 -1.66 -5.05
CA ALA A 29 12.78 -2.03 -3.73
C ALA A 29 13.17 -0.81 -2.88
N LYS A 30 13.83 0.19 -3.49
CA LYS A 30 14.18 1.45 -2.82
C LYS A 30 12.93 2.21 -2.37
N GLU A 31 11.91 2.30 -3.22
CA GLU A 31 10.67 3.01 -2.91
C GLU A 31 9.84 2.28 -1.84
N LYS A 32 9.77 0.95 -1.88
CA LYS A 32 9.15 0.15 -0.80
C LYS A 32 9.78 0.46 0.56
N LYS A 33 11.12 0.49 0.63
CA LYS A 33 11.84 0.83 1.86
C LYS A 33 11.48 2.23 2.35
N ARG A 34 11.46 3.23 1.44
CA ARG A 34 11.08 4.61 1.75
C ARG A 34 9.66 4.71 2.32
N LEU A 35 8.69 4.02 1.71
CA LEU A 35 7.29 4.05 2.14
C LEU A 35 7.12 3.41 3.54
N ILE A 36 7.77 2.28 3.78
CA ILE A 36 7.75 1.63 5.11
C ILE A 36 8.34 2.56 6.17
N GLN A 37 9.45 3.24 5.86
CA GLN A 37 10.06 4.20 6.76
C GLN A 37 9.19 5.42 7.03
N SER A 38 8.34 5.82 6.08
CA SER A 38 7.36 6.90 6.27
C SER A 38 6.07 6.45 6.95
N GLY A 39 6.02 5.25 7.55
CA GLY A 39 4.88 4.75 8.31
C GLY A 39 3.77 4.07 7.49
N VAL A 40 4.02 3.78 6.21
CA VAL A 40 3.06 3.02 5.39
C VAL A 40 3.07 1.55 5.79
N ASP A 41 1.88 0.95 5.91
CA ASP A 41 1.74 -0.45 6.25
C ASP A 41 2.45 -1.38 5.23
N LYS A 42 3.21 -2.34 5.76
CA LYS A 42 4.02 -3.27 4.95
C LYS A 42 3.18 -4.20 4.09
N GLU A 43 2.04 -4.64 4.62
CA GLU A 43 1.13 -5.56 3.93
C GLU A 43 0.36 -4.84 2.82
N GLU A 44 -0.03 -3.58 3.02
CA GLU A 44 -0.61 -2.76 1.95
C GLU A 44 0.36 -2.67 0.76
N ILE A 45 1.63 -2.34 1.04
CA ILE A 45 2.67 -2.25 0.00
C ILE A 45 2.85 -3.59 -0.71
N ARG A 46 2.86 -4.70 0.02
CA ARG A 46 3.01 -6.05 -0.54
C ARG A 46 1.88 -6.38 -1.50
N LEU A 47 0.63 -6.16 -1.09
CA LEU A 47 -0.56 -6.41 -1.89
C LEU A 47 -0.63 -5.48 -3.11
N LEU A 48 -0.29 -4.20 -2.94
CA LEU A 48 -0.21 -3.24 -4.04
C LEU A 48 0.82 -3.69 -5.09
N CYS A 49 2.03 -4.04 -4.68
CA CYS A 49 3.06 -4.53 -5.60
C CYS A 49 2.61 -5.80 -6.36
N ARG A 50 1.91 -6.71 -5.68
CA ARG A 50 1.36 -7.93 -6.30
C ARG A 50 0.31 -7.58 -7.36
N HIS A 51 -0.63 -6.69 -7.06
CA HIS A 51 -1.62 -6.21 -8.02
C HIS A 51 -0.95 -5.50 -9.22
N LEU A 52 -0.01 -4.59 -8.96
CA LEU A 52 0.67 -3.82 -10.02
C LEU A 52 1.54 -4.69 -10.95
N SER A 53 2.05 -5.82 -10.46
CA SER A 53 2.79 -6.78 -11.30
C SER A 53 1.92 -7.39 -12.40
N ASN A 54 0.63 -7.60 -12.14
CA ASN A 54 -0.32 -8.14 -13.11
C ASN A 54 -1.74 -7.60 -12.83
N LEU A 55 -2.10 -6.52 -13.53
CA LEU A 55 -3.40 -5.85 -13.38
C LEU A 55 -4.59 -6.74 -13.81
N ARG A 56 -4.35 -7.80 -14.59
CA ARG A 56 -5.43 -8.72 -15.01
C ARG A 56 -5.82 -9.72 -13.91
N ASN A 57 -5.07 -9.74 -12.81
CA ASN A 57 -5.35 -10.63 -11.69
C ASN A 57 -6.39 -10.01 -10.75
N SER A 58 -7.67 -10.28 -11.04
CA SER A 58 -8.80 -9.81 -10.25
C SER A 58 -8.76 -10.29 -8.78
N SER A 59 -8.19 -11.46 -8.50
CA SER A 59 -8.02 -11.93 -7.13
C SER A 59 -7.02 -11.08 -6.33
N ALA A 60 -5.95 -10.61 -6.98
CA ALA A 60 -4.97 -9.72 -6.35
C ALA A 60 -5.56 -8.34 -6.07
N GLU A 61 -6.37 -7.82 -6.99
CA GLU A 61 -7.14 -6.58 -6.82
C GLU A 61 -8.11 -6.67 -5.64
N LYS A 62 -9.02 -7.66 -5.65
CA LYS A 62 -9.99 -7.87 -4.56
C LYS A 62 -9.33 -7.99 -3.19
N ARG A 63 -8.17 -8.65 -3.12
CA ARG A 63 -7.42 -8.78 -1.87
C ARG A 63 -6.85 -7.44 -1.38
N LEU A 64 -6.33 -6.63 -2.29
CA LEU A 64 -5.85 -5.28 -1.96
C LEU A 64 -6.99 -4.39 -1.45
N GLU A 65 -8.13 -4.41 -2.15
CA GLU A 65 -9.32 -3.64 -1.76
C GLU A 65 -9.87 -4.07 -0.41
N SER A 66 -10.03 -5.38 -0.20
CA SER A 66 -10.48 -5.94 1.09
C SER A 66 -9.53 -5.55 2.23
N TYR A 67 -8.22 -5.60 1.98
CA TYR A 67 -7.23 -5.18 2.98
C TYR A 67 -7.34 -3.69 3.30
N ARG A 68 -7.48 -2.82 2.30
CA ARG A 68 -7.69 -1.38 2.50
C ARG A 68 -8.97 -1.08 3.28
N ALA A 69 -10.07 -1.76 2.97
CA ALA A 69 -11.32 -1.65 3.73
C ALA A 69 -11.11 -2.04 5.20
N SER A 70 -10.30 -3.08 5.46
CA SER A 70 -9.96 -3.49 6.83
C SER A 70 -9.12 -2.45 7.57
N LEU A 71 -8.18 -1.79 6.90
CA LEU A 71 -7.38 -0.69 7.47
C LEU A 71 -8.25 0.51 7.82
N THR A 72 -9.12 0.94 6.90
CA THR A 72 -10.07 2.03 7.15
C THR A 72 -10.97 1.72 8.34
N ARG A 73 -11.50 0.49 8.42
CA ARG A 73 -12.31 0.06 9.57
C ARG A 73 -11.53 0.16 10.88
N ARG A 74 -10.26 -0.29 10.90
CA ARG A 74 -9.40 -0.17 12.11
C ARG A 74 -9.20 1.27 12.53
N LEU A 75 -8.91 2.16 11.58
CA LEU A 75 -8.70 3.58 11.85
C LEU A 75 -9.96 4.24 12.42
N ILE A 76 -11.13 3.93 11.86
CA ILE A 76 -12.41 4.42 12.38
C ILE A 76 -12.65 3.93 13.80
N LEU A 77 -12.42 2.64 14.08
CA LEU A 77 -12.60 2.09 15.43
C LEU A 77 -11.66 2.74 16.46
N LEU A 78 -10.39 2.97 16.09
CA LEU A 78 -9.43 3.66 16.95
C LEU A 78 -9.86 5.10 17.23
N PHE A 79 -10.36 5.80 16.22
CA PHE A 79 -10.87 7.17 16.36
C PHE A 79 -12.08 7.21 17.32
N LEU A 80 -13.09 6.37 17.08
CA LEU A 80 -14.29 6.31 17.94
C LEU A 80 -13.97 5.92 19.38
N PHE A 81 -13.00 5.01 19.58
CA PHE A 81 -12.55 4.62 20.91
C PHE A 81 -11.84 5.78 21.64
N PHE A 82 -10.98 6.52 20.94
CA PHE A 82 -10.29 7.68 21.50
C PHE A 82 -11.27 8.80 21.88
N ASP A 83 -12.26 9.08 21.03
CA ASP A 83 -13.31 10.05 21.32
C ASP A 83 -14.11 9.67 22.58
N ALA A 84 -14.50 8.39 22.71
CA ALA A 84 -15.21 7.89 23.88
C ALA A 84 -14.39 8.02 25.18
N LEU A 85 -13.08 7.74 25.12
CA LEU A 85 -12.18 7.97 26.25
C LEU A 85 -12.10 9.45 26.61
N SER A 86 -11.94 10.36 25.64
CA SER A 86 -11.83 11.80 25.90
C SER A 86 -13.06 12.38 26.62
N LEU A 87 -14.26 11.92 26.26
CA LEU A 87 -15.51 12.27 26.94
C LEU A 87 -15.57 11.75 28.39
N SER A 88 -15.00 10.58 28.62
CA SER A 88 -14.95 9.94 29.94
C SER A 88 -13.99 10.67 30.90
N TYR A 89 -12.86 11.16 30.38
CA TYR A 89 -11.86 11.91 31.16
C TYR A 89 -12.24 13.37 31.40
N SER A 90 -13.10 13.97 30.58
CA SER A 90 -13.55 15.37 30.75
C SER A 90 -14.73 15.52 31.72
N SER A 91 -15.28 14.41 32.21
CA SER A 91 -16.41 14.36 33.15
C SER A 91 -15.98 14.15 34.61
N ILE A 92 -14.67 14.26 34.89
CA ILE A 92 -14.02 14.21 36.21
C ILE A 92 -13.30 15.55 36.41
#